data_AF-A0A6A5HCA1-F1
#
_entry.id   AF-A0A6A5HCA1-F1
#
_cell.length_a   1.000
_cell.length_b   1.000
_cell.length_c   1.000
_cell.angle_alpha   90.00
_cell.angle_beta   90.00
_cell.angle_gamma   90.00
#
_symmetry.space_group_name_H-M   'P 1'
#
loop_
_entity.id
_entity.type
_entity.pdbx_description
1 polymer ?
#
loop_
_entity_poly.entity_id
_entity_poly.type
_entity_poly.pdbx_seq_one_letter_code
_entity_poly.pdbx_strand_id
1 'polypeptide(L)'
;MNCNICFHEYHPKNLTPRILTTCGHTLCEECVRKLTIERKIVCPFDRKVTNVKYGTDKLPKNFAVLEIMDTLKNSNSKTSFQLESRKMIDIIKEFRRNSNSSVKNLVPDRDHSSYEWVDDIGNGETSEYESLEHPYASRSFYALNDLN
;
A
#
# COMPACT_ATOMS: atom_id res chain seq x y z
N MET A 1 -0.23 11.04 9.11
CA MET A 1 0.05 11.01 10.56
C MET A 1 -0.94 11.94 11.25
N ASN A 2 -1.44 11.57 12.43
CA ASN A 2 -2.59 12.24 13.04
C ASN A 2 -2.26 12.77 14.45
N CYS A 3 -3.00 13.77 14.91
CA CYS A 3 -2.91 14.28 16.28
C CYS A 3 -3.52 13.28 17.27
N ASN A 4 -2.81 12.94 18.36
CA ASN A 4 -3.30 12.00 19.38
C ASN A 4 -4.40 12.58 20.30
N ILE A 5 -4.83 13.82 20.09
CA ILE A 5 -5.88 14.48 20.87
C ILE A 5 -7.17 14.62 20.06
N CYS A 6 -7.10 15.19 18.85
CA CYS A 6 -8.28 15.38 17.99
C CYS A 6 -8.40 14.37 16.85
N PHE A 7 -7.42 13.47 16.69
CA PHE A 7 -7.37 12.44 15.65
C PHE A 7 -7.39 12.94 14.19
N HIS A 8 -7.32 14.25 13.96
CA HIS A 8 -7.20 14.82 12.63
C HIS A 8 -5.77 14.71 12.07
N GLU A 9 -5.68 14.58 10.75
CA GLU A 9 -4.41 14.56 10.03
C GLU A 9 -3.67 15.88 10.22
N TYR A 10 -2.37 15.82 10.50
CA TYR A 10 -1.54 17.01 10.59
C TYR A 10 -1.44 17.72 9.23
N HIS A 11 -1.37 19.05 9.27
CA HIS A 11 -1.30 19.89 8.08
C HIS A 11 -0.36 21.08 8.31
N PRO A 12 0.49 21.48 7.34
CA PRO A 12 1.50 22.55 7.53
C PRO A 12 0.95 23.96 7.82
N LYS A 13 -0.37 24.15 7.71
CA LYS A 13 -1.08 25.43 7.92
C LYS A 13 -2.03 25.35 9.13
N ASN A 14 -3.13 24.61 9.01
CA ASN A 14 -4.23 24.65 9.98
C ASN A 14 -4.04 23.70 11.17
N LEU A 15 -3.39 22.56 10.96
CA LEU A 15 -3.15 21.53 11.98
C LEU A 15 -1.65 21.26 12.10
N THR A 16 -0.86 22.32 12.22
CA THR A 16 0.60 22.22 12.25
C THR A 16 1.03 21.43 13.49
N PRO A 17 1.84 20.37 13.37
CA PRO A 17 2.36 19.67 14.53
C PRO A 17 3.35 20.57 15.27
N ARG A 18 3.07 20.88 16.54
CA ARG A 18 3.87 21.75 17.41
C ARG A 18 4.45 20.94 18.56
N ILE A 19 5.70 21.22 18.90
CA ILE A 19 6.45 20.55 19.96
C ILE A 19 6.32 21.36 21.26
N LEU A 20 5.90 20.71 22.34
CA LEU A 20 5.96 21.28 23.68
C LEU A 20 7.41 21.28 24.17
N THR A 21 8.02 22.45 24.30
CA THR A 21 9.48 22.58 24.55
C THR A 21 9.96 22.01 25.86
N THR A 22 9.08 21.81 26.85
CA THR A 22 9.44 21.20 28.14
C THR A 22 9.57 19.68 28.07
N CYS A 23 8.82 19.00 27.18
CA CYS A 23 8.71 17.54 27.17
C CYS A 23 8.93 16.85 25.83
N GLY A 24 8.92 17.59 24.71
CA GLY A 24 9.09 17.04 23.37
C GLY A 24 7.82 16.44 22.76
N HIS A 25 6.71 16.33 23.50
CA HIS A 25 5.46 15.82 22.95
C HIS A 25 4.91 16.74 21.86
N THR A 26 4.35 16.13 20.81
CA THR A 26 3.80 16.84 19.66
C THR A 26 2.27 16.84 19.71
N LEU A 27 1.67 18.02 19.55
CA LEU A 27 0.22 18.21 19.40
C LEU A 27 -0.05 19.09 18.18
N CYS A 28 -1.24 19.03 17.59
CA CYS A 28 -1.58 20.00 16.53
C CYS A 28 -1.78 21.40 17.14
N GLU A 29 -1.47 22.43 16.37
CA GLU A 29 -1.57 23.84 16.78
C GLU A 29 -2.94 24.20 17.36
N GLU A 30 -4.02 23.65 16.78
CA GLU A 30 -5.37 23.87 17.29
C GLU A 30 -5.59 23.26 18.68
N CYS A 31 -5.07 22.04 18.93
CA CYS A 31 -5.13 21.42 20.25
C CYS A 31 -4.28 22.19 21.26
N VAL A 32 -3.10 22.65 20.88
CA VAL A 32 -2.28 23.52 21.74
C VAL A 32 -3.07 24.78 22.11
N ARG A 33 -3.70 25.44 21.15
CA ARG A 33 -4.54 26.63 21.39
C ARG A 33 -5.69 26.37 22.36
N LYS A 34 -6.40 25.25 22.19
CA LYS A 34 -7.52 24.87 23.07
C LYS A 34 -7.07 24.52 24.50
N LEU A 35 -5.90 23.90 24.65
CA LEU A 35 -5.37 23.44 25.94
C LEU A 35 -4.52 24.49 26.66
N THR A 36 -4.18 25.60 26.00
CA THR A 36 -3.39 26.68 26.61
C THR A 36 -4.31 27.57 27.46
N ILE A 37 -3.99 27.69 28.74
CA ILE A 37 -4.66 28.57 29.70
C ILE A 37 -3.60 29.53 30.24
N GLU A 38 -3.86 30.84 30.21
CA GLU A 38 -2.94 31.87 30.72
C GLU A 38 -1.49 31.73 30.21
N ARG A 39 -1.33 31.45 28.90
CA ARG A 39 -0.02 31.22 28.25
C ARG A 39 0.76 30.01 28.80
N LYS A 40 0.09 29.08 29.46
CA LYS A 40 0.67 27.81 29.90
C LYS A 40 -0.14 26.66 29.35
N ILE A 41 0.53 25.58 29.00
CA ILE A 41 -0.10 24.32 28.63
C ILE A 41 0.46 23.21 29.50
N VAL A 42 -0.44 22.40 30.05
CA VAL A 42 -0.08 21.13 30.71
C VAL A 42 -0.10 20.06 29.64
N CYS A 43 1.02 19.38 29.44
CA CYS A 43 1.09 18.28 28.47
C CYS A 43 0.09 17.17 28.87
N PRO A 44 -0.79 16.71 27.96
CA PRO A 44 -1.76 15.66 28.29
C PRO A 44 -1.12 14.27 28.46
N PHE A 45 0.13 14.09 28.03
CA PHE A 45 0.82 12.80 28.07
C PHE A 45 1.67 12.62 29.33
N ASP A 46 2.42 13.67 29.74
CA ASP A 46 3.36 13.60 30.86
C ASP A 46 3.18 14.70 31.91
N ARG A 47 2.11 15.50 31.79
CA ARG A 47 1.70 16.57 32.73
C ARG A 47 2.75 17.66 32.96
N LYS A 48 3.83 17.72 32.18
CA LYS A 48 4.82 18.79 32.27
C LYS A 48 4.23 20.10 31.73
N VAL A 49 4.54 21.20 32.41
CA VAL A 49 4.07 22.54 32.03
C VAL A 49 5.01 23.17 31.01
N THR A 50 4.47 23.61 29.89
CA THR A 50 5.18 24.42 28.89
C THR A 50 4.63 25.84 28.88
N ASN A 51 5.53 26.82 28.89
CA ASN A 51 5.17 28.24 28.82
C ASN A 51 5.15 28.69 27.35
N VAL A 52 4.01 29.23 26.92
CA VAL A 52 3.70 29.66 25.55
C VAL A 52 3.73 31.19 25.48
N LYS A 53 4.88 31.78 25.82
CA LYS A 53 5.04 33.24 26.00
C LYS A 53 4.64 34.06 24.77
N TYR A 54 4.93 33.54 23.57
CA TYR A 54 4.83 34.28 22.31
C TYR A 54 3.64 33.85 21.43
N GLY A 55 2.74 33.01 21.95
CA GLY A 55 1.64 32.42 21.17
C GLY A 55 1.90 30.99 20.73
N THR A 56 0.83 30.25 20.44
CA THR A 56 0.87 28.81 20.12
C THR A 56 1.51 28.53 18.76
N ASP A 57 1.40 29.48 17.84
CA ASP A 57 2.01 29.46 16.51
C ASP A 57 3.54 29.65 16.56
N LYS A 58 4.09 30.10 17.69
CA LYS A 58 5.53 30.26 17.92
C LYS A 58 6.19 29.03 18.54
N LEU A 59 5.43 28.04 18.97
CA LEU A 59 6.03 26.76 19.37
C LEU A 59 6.74 26.12 18.16
N PRO A 60 7.87 25.43 18.36
CA PRO A 60 8.59 24.79 17.27
C PRO A 60 7.69 23.86 16.46
N LYS A 61 7.78 23.95 15.13
CA LYS A 61 7.13 22.98 14.24
C LYS A 61 7.88 21.66 14.29
N ASN A 62 7.15 20.56 14.26
CA ASN A 62 7.75 19.25 14.03
C ASN A 62 7.87 19.01 12.51
N PHE A 63 8.97 19.47 11.92
CA PHE A 63 9.22 19.32 10.48
C PHE A 63 9.40 17.85 10.07
N ALA A 64 9.95 17.00 10.93
CA ALA A 64 10.11 15.57 10.64
C ALA A 64 8.76 14.90 10.37
N VAL A 65 7.74 15.18 11.18
CA VAL A 65 6.37 14.66 10.95
C VAL A 65 5.83 15.15 9.61
N LEU A 66 6.00 16.43 9.29
CA LEU A 66 5.53 17.01 8.02
C LEU A 66 6.23 16.38 6.81
N GLU A 67 7.54 16.19 6.86
CA GLU A 67 8.35 15.60 5.79
C GLU A 67 8.00 14.12 5.55
N ILE A 68 7.83 13.35 6.62
CA ILE A 68 7.43 11.94 6.47
C ILE A 68 6.04 11.84 5.84
N MET A 69 5.09 12.69 6.26
CA MET A 69 3.77 12.72 5.63
C MET A 69 3.82 13.09 4.15
N ASP A 70 4.66 14.04 3.78
CA ASP A 70 4.82 14.44 2.38
C ASP A 70 5.46 13.31 1.55
N THR A 71 6.49 12.66 2.09
CA THR A 71 7.15 11.51 1.46
C THR A 71 6.16 10.36 1.23
N LEU A 72 5.33 10.03 2.22
CA LEU A 72 4.30 8.98 2.11
C LEU A 72 3.22 9.32 1.08
N LYS A 73 2.88 10.60 0.89
CA LYS A 73 1.95 11.05 -0.16
C LYS A 73 2.58 10.96 -1.55
N ASN A 74 3.87 11.30 -1.65
CA ASN A 74 4.60 11.32 -2.92
C ASN A 74 5.02 9.92 -3.39
N SER A 75 5.29 8.97 -2.49
CA SER A 75 5.58 7.57 -2.85
C SER A 75 4.39 6.86 -3.52
N ASN A 76 3.17 7.34 -3.31
CA ASN A 76 1.98 6.80 -3.98
C ASN A 76 1.74 7.37 -5.39
N SER A 77 2.48 8.41 -5.80
CA SER A 77 2.19 9.13 -7.04
C SER A 77 3.25 9.00 -8.15
N LYS A 78 4.51 8.67 -7.87
CA LYS A 78 5.50 8.37 -8.93
C LYS A 78 6.57 7.41 -8.42
N THR A 79 6.39 6.12 -8.66
CA THR A 79 7.49 5.16 -8.54
C THR A 79 8.52 5.48 -9.62
N SER A 80 9.67 6.05 -9.23
CA SER A 80 10.92 5.98 -10.00
C SER A 80 11.21 4.53 -10.45
N PHE A 81 10.77 3.54 -9.65
CA PHE A 81 10.78 2.11 -10.00
C PHE A 81 9.90 1.70 -11.20
N GLN A 82 8.85 2.45 -11.58
CA GLN A 82 8.06 2.16 -12.78
C GLN A 82 8.74 2.64 -14.06
N LEU A 83 9.58 3.67 -14.00
CA LEU A 83 10.23 4.22 -15.20
C LEU A 83 11.33 3.27 -15.72
N GLU A 84 12.04 2.59 -14.81
CA GLU A 84 13.00 1.54 -15.15
C GLU A 84 12.29 0.28 -15.69
N SER A 85 11.17 -0.10 -15.08
CA SER A 85 10.32 -1.19 -15.56
C SER A 85 9.73 -0.91 -16.95
N ARG A 86 9.41 0.36 -17.27
CA ARG A 86 8.90 0.77 -18.59
C ARG A 86 9.96 0.57 -19.68
N LYS A 87 11.21 0.98 -19.42
CA LYS A 87 12.33 0.74 -20.36
C LYS A 87 12.50 -0.75 -20.65
N MET A 88 12.42 -1.60 -19.63
CA MET A 88 12.51 -3.07 -19.80
C MET A 88 11.32 -3.62 -20.61
N ILE A 89 10.11 -3.15 -20.35
CA ILE A 89 8.90 -3.55 -21.10
C ILE A 89 8.99 -3.11 -22.58
N ASP A 90 9.51 -1.91 -22.84
CA ASP A 90 9.66 -1.39 -24.21
C ASP A 90 10.73 -2.17 -24.98
N ILE A 91 11.84 -2.54 -24.31
CA ILE A 91 12.87 -3.44 -24.85
C ILE A 91 12.28 -4.82 -25.18
N ILE A 92 11.52 -5.45 -24.27
CA ILE A 92 10.88 -6.76 -24.51
C ILE A 92 9.91 -6.69 -25.70
N LYS A 93 9.15 -5.60 -25.83
CA LYS A 93 8.25 -5.37 -26.98
C LYS A 93 9.01 -5.20 -28.29
N GLU A 94 10.17 -4.54 -28.27
CA GLU A 94 11.07 -4.40 -29.42
C GLU A 94 11.58 -5.76 -29.91
N PHE A 95 12.09 -6.58 -29.00
CA PHE A 95 12.55 -7.94 -29.31
C PHE A 95 11.43 -8.82 -29.89
N ARG A 96 10.21 -8.73 -29.33
CA ARG A 96 9.03 -9.45 -29.84
C ARG A 96 8.59 -8.98 -31.22
N ARG A 97 8.69 -7.68 -31.51
CA ARG A 97 8.40 -7.13 -32.85
C ARG A 97 9.42 -7.61 -33.88
N ASN A 98 10.71 -7.66 -33.51
CA ASN A 98 11.78 -8.02 -34.43
C ASN A 98 11.75 -9.52 -34.80
N SER A 99 11.42 -10.38 -33.83
CA SER A 99 11.25 -11.84 -34.05
C SER A 99 10.01 -12.18 -34.91
N ASN A 100 8.95 -11.37 -34.87
CA ASN A 100 7.78 -11.53 -35.75
C ASN A 100 7.98 -11.02 -37.19
N SER A 101 9.13 -10.43 -37.53
CA SER A 101 9.46 -10.06 -38.92
C SER A 101 10.00 -11.25 -39.73
N SER A 102 10.57 -12.25 -39.06
CA SER A 102 11.23 -13.39 -39.71
C SER A 102 10.28 -14.58 -39.98
N VAL A 103 9.08 -14.60 -39.39
CA VAL A 103 8.16 -15.77 -39.43
C VAL A 103 6.98 -15.57 -40.39
N LYS A 104 6.98 -14.57 -41.28
CA LYS A 104 5.82 -14.28 -42.13
C LYS A 104 5.76 -14.99 -43.50
N ASN A 105 6.77 -15.76 -43.90
CA ASN A 105 6.85 -16.30 -45.27
C ASN A 105 7.14 -17.81 -45.36
N LEU A 106 6.50 -18.63 -44.53
CA LEU A 106 6.43 -20.08 -44.79
C LEU A 106 4.97 -20.52 -44.71
N VAL A 107 4.24 -20.27 -45.80
CA VAL A 107 3.03 -21.02 -46.11
C VAL A 107 3.51 -22.30 -46.78
N PRO A 108 3.29 -23.50 -46.22
CA PRO A 108 3.54 -24.71 -46.97
C PRO A 108 2.46 -24.85 -48.04
N ASP A 109 2.84 -24.80 -49.31
CA ASP A 109 2.01 -25.30 -50.40
C ASP A 109 1.68 -26.77 -50.09
N ARG A 110 0.40 -27.08 -49.98
CA ARG A 110 -0.03 -28.47 -49.82
C ARG A 110 -1.17 -28.77 -50.77
N ASP A 111 -0.77 -29.22 -51.96
CA ASP A 111 -1.63 -29.92 -52.90
C ASP A 111 -2.13 -31.26 -52.30
N HIS A 112 -3.45 -31.42 -52.39
CA HIS A 112 -4.30 -32.61 -52.47
C HIS A 112 -3.88 -33.99 -51.87
N SER A 113 -4.80 -34.56 -51.06
CA SER A 113 -5.34 -35.94 -51.14
C SER A 113 -5.15 -36.89 -49.94
N SER A 114 -6.30 -37.40 -49.45
CA SER A 114 -6.57 -38.68 -48.77
C SER A 114 -5.91 -38.90 -47.39
N TYR A 115 -6.61 -39.13 -46.27
CA TYR A 115 -7.74 -40.03 -46.03
C TYR A 115 -8.67 -39.47 -44.93
N GLU A 116 -9.97 -39.68 -45.09
CA GLU A 116 -11.00 -39.49 -44.07
C GLU A 116 -10.82 -40.48 -42.91
N TRP A 117 -11.08 -40.04 -41.67
CA TRP A 117 -12.01 -40.70 -40.73
C TRP A 117 -12.72 -39.60 -39.93
N VAL A 118 -14.04 -39.65 -39.96
CA VAL A 118 -14.99 -38.85 -39.20
C VAL A 118 -15.25 -39.48 -37.82
N ASP A 119 -16.08 -38.82 -37.02
CA ASP A 119 -16.66 -39.19 -35.71
C ASP A 119 -15.93 -38.54 -34.52
N ASP A 120 -16.54 -37.86 -33.56
CA ASP A 120 -17.88 -37.30 -33.37
C ASP A 120 -17.80 -36.41 -32.10
N ILE A 121 -18.64 -35.36 -32.03
CA ILE A 121 -19.25 -34.68 -30.85
C ILE A 121 -18.59 -34.92 -29.46
N GLY A 122 -18.22 -33.97 -28.59
CA GLY A 122 -18.48 -32.54 -28.43
C GLY A 122 -18.22 -32.12 -26.95
N ASN A 123 -17.80 -30.87 -26.75
CA ASN A 123 -17.91 -29.98 -25.57
C ASN A 123 -17.58 -30.48 -24.13
N GLY A 124 -16.71 -29.74 -23.42
CA GLY A 124 -16.77 -29.64 -21.96
C GLY A 124 -15.46 -29.29 -21.28
N GLU A 125 -15.51 -28.32 -20.37
CA GLU A 125 -14.40 -27.64 -19.68
C GLU A 125 -13.77 -28.44 -18.51
N THR A 126 -12.73 -27.83 -17.91
CA THR A 126 -12.19 -28.03 -16.55
C THR A 126 -11.24 -29.22 -16.38
N SER A 127 -9.95 -28.96 -16.15
CA SER A 127 -9.27 -28.75 -14.86
C SER A 127 -8.87 -30.05 -14.17
N GLU A 128 -7.58 -30.09 -13.83
CA GLU A 128 -6.97 -30.84 -12.74
C GLU A 128 -6.91 -32.38 -12.88
N TYR A 129 -5.67 -32.82 -13.06
CA TYR A 129 -5.23 -34.18 -12.85
C TYR A 129 -5.31 -34.47 -11.34
N GLU A 130 -6.30 -35.25 -10.96
CA GLU A 130 -6.41 -35.85 -9.64
C GLU A 130 -5.73 -37.23 -9.67
N SER A 131 -4.99 -37.59 -8.61
CA SER A 131 -4.97 -38.93 -7.98
C SER A 131 -3.70 -39.16 -7.18
N LEU A 132 -3.84 -39.26 -5.86
CA LEU A 132 -3.55 -40.49 -5.11
C LEU A 132 -4.17 -40.38 -3.69
N GLU A 133 -5.43 -40.81 -3.65
CA GLU A 133 -6.16 -41.61 -2.63
C GLU A 133 -6.29 -41.18 -1.16
N HIS A 134 -7.53 -40.80 -0.82
CA HIS A 134 -8.18 -40.98 0.48
C HIS A 134 -8.65 -42.42 0.68
N PRO A 135 -8.73 -42.91 1.93
CA PRO A 135 -9.96 -43.62 2.28
C PRO A 135 -10.35 -43.52 3.79
N TYR A 136 -11.55 -42.98 4.05
CA TYR A 136 -12.31 -43.03 5.33
C TYR A 136 -11.70 -42.28 6.54
N ALA A 137 -12.41 -41.52 7.37
CA ALA A 137 -13.75 -40.98 7.41
C ALA A 137 -13.77 -39.97 8.58
N SER A 138 -14.38 -38.81 8.35
CA SER A 138 -15.31 -38.12 9.25
C SER A 138 -15.15 -38.25 10.78
N ARG A 139 -14.86 -37.14 11.48
CA ARG A 139 -15.82 -36.55 12.45
C ARG A 139 -15.38 -35.19 13.03
N SER A 140 -16.15 -34.17 12.66
CA SER A 140 -16.69 -33.04 13.43
C SER A 140 -16.23 -32.78 14.89
N PHE A 141 -16.01 -31.48 15.16
CA PHE A 141 -16.51 -30.68 16.31
C PHE A 141 -16.29 -31.21 17.74
N TYR A 142 -15.57 -30.44 18.57
CA TYR A 142 -15.90 -29.88 19.91
C TYR A 142 -14.64 -29.12 20.39
N ALA A 143 -14.67 -27.79 20.59
CA ALA A 143 -15.06 -27.05 21.80
C ALA A 143 -14.03 -27.11 22.96
N LEU A 144 -13.48 -25.92 23.26
CA LEU A 144 -13.18 -25.31 24.57
C LEU A 144 -12.43 -26.05 25.68
N ASN A 145 -11.52 -25.26 26.27
CA ASN A 145 -10.84 -25.34 27.57
C ASN A 145 -9.59 -26.24 27.64
N ASP A 146 -8.43 -25.64 27.89
CA ASP A 146 -7.87 -25.62 29.25
C ASP A 146 -6.68 -24.65 29.35
N LEU A 147 -6.81 -23.69 30.27
CA LEU A 147 -5.73 -22.91 30.86
C LEU A 147 -5.06 -23.78 31.93
N ASN A 148 -3.73 -23.81 31.91
CA ASN A 148 -2.90 -24.16 33.07
C ASN A 148 -1.88 -23.04 33.27
#